data_AF-A0A962ZC41-F1
#
_entry.id   AF-A0A962ZC41-F1
#
_cell.length_a   1.000
_cell.length_b   1.000
_cell.length_c   1.000
_cell.angle_alpha   90.00
_cell.angle_beta   90.00
_cell.angle_gamma   90.00
#
_symmetry.space_group_name_H-M   'P 1'
#
loop_
_entity.id
_entity.type
_entity.pdbx_description
1 polymer ?
#
loop_
_entity_poly.entity_id
_entity_poly.type
_entity_poly.pdbx_seq_one_letter_code
_entity_poly.pdbx_strand_id
1 'polypeptide(L)'
;AQADLHIALRPGTDGALACAMMHVLFRDDLVDRAHLAAHTDAPDALEAHLKNRSPEWAAPITGLSVETITDLAHLYGRTDRAWIRFGFGFTRSRNGSAAMHAVSCLPVVTGKWVRDGGGGLYNMRDVYGWDKTMIEGLDVVDPSVRLLDQSRIGPVLTGDRSDLGDGPGVHALFIQNTNPMCVAPDLGLVHRGFAREDLFIAVQEQFMTDTAKQADVLLPATMFVEHDDIYHASAHSRFQIGRRIFEPFAECRSNHHVVCGLAKRLGAVHPGFDMSELELIEDLLARSGHPDLATVRREGGYDARPDADTLHQRNGYPTADRKFRFRPDWKSLGDADGRMPE
;
A
#
# COMPACT_ATOMS: atom_id res chain seq x y z
N ALA A 1 10.25 -27.89 2.87
CA ALA A 1 10.35 -26.65 3.67
C ALA A 1 11.67 -25.98 3.34
N GLN A 2 11.70 -24.67 3.05
CA GLN A 2 12.90 -23.94 2.62
C GLN A 2 13.51 -23.03 3.71
N ALA A 3 12.85 -22.85 4.86
CA ALA A 3 13.34 -22.00 5.94
C ALA A 3 14.20 -22.79 6.93
N ASP A 4 15.33 -22.22 7.35
CA ASP A 4 16.18 -22.76 8.40
C ASP A 4 15.51 -22.72 9.77
N LEU A 5 14.70 -21.68 10.03
CA LEU A 5 13.96 -21.48 11.28
C LEU A 5 12.54 -21.02 10.99
N HIS A 6 11.56 -21.73 11.56
CA HIS A 6 10.14 -21.35 11.50
C HIS A 6 9.70 -20.73 12.83
N ILE A 7 9.43 -19.43 12.82
CA ILE A 7 8.93 -18.67 13.98
C ILE A 7 7.40 -18.60 13.91
N ALA A 8 6.74 -19.54 14.59
CA ALA A 8 5.28 -19.67 14.58
C ALA A 8 4.62 -18.83 15.69
N LEU A 9 4.72 -17.51 15.59
CA LEU A 9 4.01 -16.60 16.50
C LEU A 9 2.48 -16.62 16.28
N ARG A 10 1.72 -16.21 17.30
CA ARG A 10 0.28 -16.02 17.20
C ARG A 10 -0.05 -14.91 16.19
N PRO A 11 -1.08 -15.09 15.33
CA PRO A 11 -1.46 -14.08 14.35
C PRO A 11 -1.71 -12.70 14.98
N GLY A 12 -1.16 -11.64 14.36
CA GLY A 12 -1.35 -10.26 14.80
C GLY A 12 -0.45 -9.80 15.95
N THR A 13 0.60 -10.57 16.27
CA THR A 13 1.52 -10.28 17.40
C THR A 13 2.93 -9.86 16.96
N ASP A 14 3.12 -9.61 15.66
CA ASP A 14 4.39 -9.25 15.04
C ASP A 14 5.04 -8.01 15.65
N GLY A 15 4.23 -7.00 15.99
CA GLY A 15 4.71 -5.80 16.68
C GLY A 15 5.29 -6.10 18.07
N ALA A 16 4.70 -7.04 18.82
CA ALA A 16 5.23 -7.43 20.13
C ALA A 16 6.55 -8.19 19.99
N LEU A 17 6.67 -9.07 19.00
CA LEU A 17 7.93 -9.74 18.68
C LEU A 17 9.01 -8.74 18.30
N ALA A 18 8.73 -7.80 17.40
CA ALA A 18 9.69 -6.78 16.98
C ALA A 18 10.15 -5.91 18.15
N CYS A 19 9.24 -5.47 19.03
CA CYS A 19 9.60 -4.73 20.24
C CYS A 19 10.50 -5.56 21.17
N ALA A 20 10.21 -6.84 21.39
CA ALA A 20 11.05 -7.69 22.24
C ALA A 20 12.41 -8.01 21.64
N MET A 21 12.49 -8.17 20.33
CA MET A 21 13.77 -8.27 19.64
C MET A 21 14.58 -6.98 19.83
N MET A 22 13.98 -5.81 19.62
CA MET A 22 14.68 -4.53 19.85
C MET A 22 15.11 -4.36 21.30
N HIS A 23 14.29 -4.76 22.29
CA HIS A 23 14.69 -4.77 23.69
C HIS A 23 15.99 -5.55 23.90
N VAL A 24 16.06 -6.78 23.38
CA VAL A 24 17.28 -7.62 23.47
C VAL A 24 18.46 -6.95 22.77
N LEU A 25 18.24 -6.37 21.58
CA LEU A 25 19.29 -5.69 20.83
C LEU A 25 19.88 -4.50 21.61
N PHE A 26 19.05 -3.68 22.27
CA PHE A 26 19.53 -2.57 23.11
C PHE A 26 20.23 -3.07 24.38
N ARG A 27 19.62 -4.05 25.08
CA ARG A 27 20.15 -4.63 26.33
C ARG A 27 21.54 -5.22 26.13
N ASP A 28 21.75 -5.90 25.01
CA ASP A 28 22.97 -6.66 24.73
C ASP A 28 23.95 -5.91 23.80
N ASP A 29 23.73 -4.61 23.60
CA ASP A 29 24.57 -3.70 22.80
C ASP A 29 24.81 -4.17 21.35
N LEU A 30 23.76 -4.72 20.72
CA LEU A 30 23.73 -5.16 19.32
C LEU A 30 23.10 -4.11 18.37
N VAL A 31 22.91 -2.88 18.85
CA VAL A 31 22.40 -1.75 18.08
C VAL A 31 23.55 -0.93 17.49
N ASP A 32 23.30 -0.26 16.37
CA ASP A 32 24.23 0.71 15.80
C ASP A 32 23.97 2.10 16.42
N ARG A 33 24.66 2.38 17.54
CA ARG A 33 24.50 3.66 18.26
C ARG A 33 24.90 4.88 17.42
N ALA A 34 25.88 4.73 16.54
CA ALA A 34 26.32 5.82 15.67
C ALA A 34 25.25 6.14 14.62
N HIS A 35 24.68 5.11 13.98
CA HIS A 35 23.59 5.26 13.03
C HIS A 35 22.34 5.87 13.69
N LEU A 36 21.98 5.38 14.88
CA LEU A 36 20.86 5.91 15.66
C LEU A 36 21.00 7.41 15.93
N ALA A 37 22.16 7.85 16.42
CA ALA A 37 22.41 9.26 16.71
C ALA A 37 22.40 10.16 15.46
N ALA A 38 22.95 9.67 14.35
CA ALA A 38 23.08 10.44 13.11
C ALA A 38 21.78 10.50 12.30
N HIS A 39 21.03 9.40 12.22
CA HIS A 39 19.98 9.21 11.21
C HIS A 39 18.57 8.98 11.77
N THR A 40 18.34 9.19 13.07
CA THR A 40 17.00 9.03 13.67
C THR A 40 16.59 10.22 14.54
N ASP A 41 15.29 10.34 14.80
CA ASP A 41 14.68 11.48 15.50
C ASP A 41 14.66 11.35 17.02
N ALA A 42 14.44 10.14 17.55
CA ALA A 42 14.20 9.92 18.98
C ALA A 42 14.73 8.58 19.51
N PRO A 43 16.04 8.27 19.36
CA PRO A 43 16.60 6.98 19.77
C PRO A 43 16.49 6.70 21.27
N ASP A 44 16.73 7.71 22.13
CA ASP A 44 16.64 7.54 23.59
C ASP A 44 15.20 7.26 24.05
N ALA A 45 14.21 7.88 23.39
CA ALA A 45 12.80 7.66 23.69
C ALA A 45 12.35 6.25 23.26
N LEU A 46 12.85 5.76 22.12
CA LEU A 46 12.65 4.39 21.70
C LEU A 46 13.25 3.41 22.72
N GLU A 47 14.51 3.59 23.11
CA GLU A 47 15.17 2.71 24.10
C GLU A 47 14.39 2.71 25.43
N ALA A 48 13.95 3.88 25.90
CA ALA A 48 13.12 4.00 27.09
C ALA A 48 11.77 3.25 26.95
N HIS A 49 11.10 3.37 25.79
CA HIS A 49 9.85 2.66 25.50
C HIS A 49 10.03 1.13 25.56
N LEU A 50 11.18 0.64 25.07
CA LEU A 50 11.47 -0.79 24.97
C LEU A 50 11.89 -1.43 26.30
N LYS A 51 12.25 -0.67 27.33
CA LYS A 51 12.69 -1.21 28.64
C LYS A 51 11.72 -2.24 29.22
N ASN A 52 10.42 -2.02 29.05
CA ASN A 52 9.35 -2.90 29.54
C ASN A 52 8.75 -3.79 28.44
N ARG A 53 9.51 -4.08 27.39
CA ARG A 53 9.12 -4.95 26.27
C ARG A 53 10.06 -6.15 26.19
N SER A 54 10.37 -6.78 27.33
CA SER A 54 11.32 -7.90 27.38
C SER A 54 10.77 -9.17 26.67
N PRO A 55 11.63 -10.17 26.41
CA PRO A 55 11.17 -11.48 25.95
C PRO A 55 10.11 -12.12 26.87
N GLU A 56 10.20 -11.95 28.19
CA GLU A 56 9.22 -12.45 29.16
C GLU A 56 7.86 -11.76 29.00
N TRP A 57 7.85 -10.48 28.64
CA TRP A 57 6.62 -9.75 28.32
C TRP A 57 6.02 -10.24 26.99
N ALA A 58 6.84 -10.46 25.97
CA ALA A 58 6.35 -10.85 24.65
C ALA A 58 5.95 -12.32 24.55
N ALA A 59 6.60 -13.23 25.29
CA ALA A 59 6.32 -14.67 25.26
C ALA A 59 4.82 -15.03 25.42
N PRO A 60 4.09 -14.54 26.44
CA PRO A 60 2.66 -14.83 26.58
C PRO A 60 1.80 -14.15 25.50
N ILE A 61 2.28 -13.09 24.84
CA ILE A 61 1.56 -12.40 23.75
C ILE A 61 1.71 -13.18 22.45
N THR A 62 2.96 -13.43 22.06
CA THR A 62 3.34 -14.06 20.78
C THR A 62 3.14 -15.57 20.80
N GLY A 63 3.11 -16.19 21.98
CA GLY A 63 3.12 -17.65 22.12
C GLY A 63 4.49 -18.30 21.88
N LEU A 64 5.55 -17.52 21.68
CA LEU A 64 6.93 -18.01 21.57
C LEU A 64 7.57 -18.12 22.95
N SER A 65 8.63 -18.94 23.07
CA SER A 65 9.43 -18.96 24.30
C SER A 65 10.34 -17.74 24.40
N VAL A 66 10.73 -17.40 25.63
CA VAL A 66 11.76 -16.38 25.92
C VAL A 66 13.06 -16.65 25.17
N GLU A 67 13.46 -17.92 25.13
CA GLU A 67 14.66 -18.39 24.42
C GLU A 67 14.55 -18.13 22.91
N THR A 68 13.45 -18.54 22.27
CA THR A 68 13.24 -18.32 20.82
C THR A 68 13.28 -16.84 20.45
N ILE A 69 12.66 -15.96 21.25
CA ILE A 69 12.69 -14.51 21.00
C ILE A 69 14.13 -13.97 21.14
N THR A 70 14.84 -14.40 22.18
CA THR A 70 16.21 -13.97 22.46
C THR A 70 17.18 -14.44 21.37
N ASP A 71 17.10 -15.71 20.99
CA ASP A 71 17.93 -16.31 19.96
C ASP A 71 17.71 -15.67 18.60
N LEU A 72 16.45 -15.40 18.24
CA LEU A 72 16.12 -14.69 17.01
C LEU A 72 16.69 -13.27 17.00
N ALA A 73 16.60 -12.56 18.12
CA ALA A 73 17.17 -11.22 18.24
C ALA A 73 18.70 -11.23 18.13
N HIS A 74 19.39 -12.19 18.77
CA HIS A 74 20.83 -12.35 18.65
C HIS A 74 21.27 -12.74 17.25
N LEU A 75 20.56 -13.68 16.61
CA LEU A 75 20.82 -14.08 15.24
C LEU A 75 20.72 -12.86 14.32
N TYR A 76 19.59 -12.15 14.35
CA TYR A 76 19.38 -10.96 13.53
C TYR A 76 20.40 -9.85 13.81
N GLY A 77 20.69 -9.59 15.09
CA GLY A 77 21.65 -8.57 15.52
C GLY A 77 23.06 -8.85 15.00
N ARG A 78 23.53 -10.09 15.13
CA ARG A 78 24.89 -10.52 14.74
C ARG A 78 25.06 -10.70 13.23
N THR A 79 23.98 -10.93 12.48
CA THR A 79 24.03 -11.02 11.02
C THR A 79 24.21 -9.63 10.43
N ASP A 80 25.41 -9.31 9.94
CA ASP A 80 25.74 -8.01 9.33
C ASP A 80 24.77 -7.65 8.18
N ARG A 81 24.52 -8.60 7.28
CA ARG A 81 23.63 -8.45 6.13
C ARG A 81 22.34 -9.23 6.33
N ALA A 82 21.39 -8.61 7.03
CA ALA A 82 20.05 -9.15 7.19
C ALA A 82 19.04 -8.22 6.49
N TRP A 83 18.21 -8.82 5.66
CA TRP A 83 17.16 -8.13 4.91
C TRP A 83 15.79 -8.68 5.27
N ILE A 84 14.83 -7.78 5.50
CA ILE A 84 13.45 -8.13 5.85
C ILE A 84 12.53 -7.93 4.65
N ARG A 85 11.92 -9.00 4.13
CA ARG A 85 10.73 -8.89 3.29
C ARG A 85 9.53 -8.63 4.18
N PHE A 86 9.04 -7.39 4.24
CA PHE A 86 7.75 -7.14 4.86
C PHE A 86 6.63 -7.74 3.99
N GLY A 87 5.47 -8.05 4.56
CA GLY A 87 4.38 -8.70 3.82
C GLY A 87 3.02 -8.14 4.20
N PHE A 88 2.00 -8.47 3.42
CA PHE A 88 0.63 -8.01 3.68
C PHE A 88 -0.06 -8.75 4.83
N GLY A 89 0.34 -9.99 5.14
CA GLY A 89 -0.41 -10.86 6.07
C GLY A 89 -0.65 -10.21 7.43
N PHE A 90 0.42 -9.79 8.11
CA PHE A 90 0.31 -9.18 9.44
C PHE A 90 -0.20 -7.73 9.41
N THR A 91 -0.07 -7.03 8.27
CA THR A 91 -0.59 -5.66 8.13
C THR A 91 -2.11 -5.63 7.97
N ARG A 92 -2.74 -6.73 7.57
CA ARG A 92 -4.20 -6.91 7.51
C ARG A 92 -4.79 -7.31 8.86
N SER A 93 -4.31 -6.66 9.93
CA SER A 93 -4.80 -6.84 11.30
C SER A 93 -5.10 -5.48 11.93
N ARG A 94 -5.86 -5.47 13.03
CA ARG A 94 -6.21 -4.24 13.77
C ARG A 94 -4.99 -3.36 14.09
N ASN A 95 -3.85 -3.96 14.40
CA ASN A 95 -2.62 -3.27 14.77
C ASN A 95 -1.58 -3.27 13.64
N GLY A 96 -2.00 -3.50 12.39
CA GLY A 96 -1.12 -3.74 11.26
C GLY A 96 -0.14 -2.60 10.97
N SER A 97 -0.59 -1.35 11.03
CA SER A 97 0.27 -0.18 10.82
C SER A 97 1.34 -0.05 11.90
N ALA A 98 0.96 -0.22 13.17
CA ALA A 98 1.90 -0.20 14.30
C ALA A 98 2.89 -1.37 14.24
N ALA A 99 2.42 -2.57 13.85
CA ALA A 99 3.29 -3.73 13.65
C ALA A 99 4.29 -3.49 12.51
N MET A 100 3.85 -2.94 11.37
CA MET A 100 4.74 -2.62 10.26
C MET A 100 5.81 -1.60 10.68
N HIS A 101 5.42 -0.58 11.43
CA HIS A 101 6.37 0.39 11.98
C HIS A 101 7.38 -0.26 12.93
N ALA A 102 6.92 -1.09 13.87
CA ALA A 102 7.81 -1.80 14.80
C ALA A 102 8.80 -2.73 14.07
N VAL A 103 8.35 -3.48 13.05
CA VAL A 103 9.23 -4.36 12.26
C VAL A 103 10.19 -3.55 11.40
N SER A 104 9.77 -2.41 10.83
CA SER A 104 10.65 -1.56 10.02
C SER A 104 11.72 -0.83 10.85
N CYS A 105 11.52 -0.71 12.16
CA CYS A 105 12.55 -0.21 13.09
C CYS A 105 13.74 -1.16 13.22
N LEU A 106 13.57 -2.48 13.08
CA LEU A 106 14.65 -3.47 13.27
C LEU A 106 15.90 -3.19 12.41
N PRO A 107 15.81 -2.99 11.07
CA PRO A 107 16.96 -2.65 10.25
C PRO A 107 17.52 -1.24 10.52
N VAL A 108 16.73 -0.35 11.11
CA VAL A 108 17.18 1.00 11.50
C VAL A 108 18.02 0.93 12.76
N VAL A 109 17.54 0.28 13.83
CA VAL A 109 18.28 0.19 15.10
C VAL A 109 19.58 -0.61 14.98
N THR A 110 19.67 -1.48 13.98
CA THR A 110 20.87 -2.29 13.70
C THR A 110 21.75 -1.73 12.57
N GLY A 111 21.43 -0.54 12.02
CA GLY A 111 22.23 0.08 10.95
C GLY A 111 22.29 -0.73 9.66
N LYS A 112 21.32 -1.62 9.40
CA LYS A 112 21.40 -2.55 8.26
C LYS A 112 20.99 -1.93 6.92
N TRP A 113 20.26 -0.81 6.93
CA TRP A 113 19.88 -0.13 5.70
C TRP A 113 21.09 0.27 4.84
N VAL A 114 22.17 0.75 5.47
CA VAL A 114 23.38 1.24 4.76
C VAL A 114 24.25 0.11 4.19
N ARG A 115 23.96 -1.16 4.54
CA ARG A 115 24.70 -2.34 4.10
C ARG A 115 24.09 -2.91 2.82
N ASP A 116 24.95 -3.28 1.86
CA ASP A 116 24.52 -4.03 0.69
C ASP A 116 23.95 -5.39 1.13
N GLY A 117 22.74 -5.71 0.68
CA GLY A 117 22.01 -6.92 1.11
C GLY A 117 21.39 -6.83 2.52
N GLY A 118 21.42 -5.67 3.17
CA GLY A 118 20.68 -5.38 4.40
C GLY A 118 19.40 -4.56 4.16
N GLY A 119 18.70 -4.21 5.24
CA GLY A 119 17.53 -3.32 5.20
C GLY A 119 16.20 -4.06 5.15
N GLY A 120 15.23 -3.55 4.38
CA GLY A 120 13.96 -4.24 4.17
C GLY A 120 13.19 -3.77 2.93
N LEU A 121 12.11 -4.47 2.59
CA LEU A 121 11.27 -4.14 1.45
C LEU A 121 9.81 -4.52 1.67
N TYR A 122 8.90 -3.55 1.53
CA TYR A 122 7.46 -3.79 1.59
C TYR A 122 6.86 -3.82 0.19
N ASN A 123 7.15 -2.81 -0.60
CA ASN A 123 6.88 -2.76 -2.03
C ASN A 123 7.85 -1.75 -2.68
N MET A 124 7.87 -1.73 -4.01
CA MET A 124 8.68 -0.80 -4.81
C MET A 124 7.86 0.37 -5.37
N ARG A 125 6.67 0.69 -4.83
CA ARG A 125 5.76 1.64 -5.48
C ARG A 125 6.35 3.04 -5.62
N ASP A 126 7.08 3.50 -4.61
CA ASP A 126 7.57 4.88 -4.58
C ASP A 126 8.82 5.07 -5.46
N VAL A 127 9.52 3.99 -5.84
CA VAL A 127 10.74 4.09 -6.65
C VAL A 127 10.46 4.62 -8.06
N TYR A 128 9.21 4.48 -8.51
CA TYR A 128 8.81 4.92 -9.83
C TYR A 128 8.61 6.43 -9.94
N GLY A 129 8.43 7.15 -8.83
CA GLY A 129 8.30 8.62 -8.85
C GLY A 129 7.18 9.13 -9.76
N TRP A 130 6.07 8.42 -9.86
CA TRP A 130 4.96 8.78 -10.75
C TRP A 130 4.32 10.11 -10.36
N ASP A 131 4.37 11.09 -11.26
CA ASP A 131 3.45 12.23 -11.24
C ASP A 131 2.14 11.82 -11.91
N LYS A 132 1.14 11.51 -11.09
CA LYS A 132 -0.16 11.01 -11.54
C LYS A 132 -1.20 12.10 -11.74
N THR A 133 -0.80 13.37 -11.72
CA THR A 133 -1.74 14.50 -11.75
C THR A 133 -2.76 14.38 -12.87
N MET A 134 -2.32 14.05 -14.10
CA MET A 134 -3.20 13.95 -15.26
C MET A 134 -4.16 12.74 -15.21
N ILE A 135 -3.67 11.57 -14.76
CA ILE A 135 -4.46 10.32 -14.77
C ILE A 135 -5.42 10.21 -13.58
N GLU A 136 -5.12 10.88 -12.47
CA GLU A 136 -5.95 10.90 -11.25
C GLU A 136 -6.71 12.24 -11.07
N GLY A 137 -6.48 13.24 -11.93
CA GLY A 137 -7.11 14.56 -11.87
C GLY A 137 -6.73 15.35 -10.61
N LEU A 138 -5.48 15.22 -10.14
CA LEU A 138 -5.05 15.77 -8.84
C LEU A 138 -5.05 17.31 -8.80
N ASP A 139 -5.02 17.96 -9.96
CA ASP A 139 -5.07 19.41 -10.15
C ASP A 139 -6.49 19.99 -10.06
N VAL A 140 -7.52 19.15 -10.06
CA VAL A 140 -8.94 19.54 -9.97
C VAL A 140 -9.66 18.91 -8.78
N VAL A 141 -8.92 18.39 -7.79
CA VAL A 141 -9.50 17.79 -6.58
C VAL A 141 -10.30 18.82 -5.79
N ASP A 142 -11.56 18.49 -5.54
CA ASP A 142 -12.42 19.21 -4.59
C ASP A 142 -12.39 18.50 -3.24
N PRO A 143 -11.69 19.03 -2.22
CA PRO A 143 -11.58 18.41 -0.91
C PRO A 143 -12.90 18.44 -0.11
N SER A 144 -13.94 19.16 -0.58
CA SER A 144 -15.27 19.12 0.03
C SER A 144 -16.06 17.86 -0.36
N VAL A 145 -15.64 17.16 -1.43
CA VAL A 145 -16.24 15.89 -1.82
C VAL A 145 -15.83 14.83 -0.79
N ARG A 146 -16.84 14.22 -0.16
CA ARG A 146 -16.63 13.16 0.84
C ARG A 146 -15.95 11.94 0.24
N LEU A 147 -15.00 11.36 0.98
CA LEU A 147 -14.38 10.08 0.69
C LEU A 147 -15.00 9.02 1.60
N LEU A 148 -15.33 7.86 1.02
CA LEU A 148 -15.92 6.74 1.75
C LEU A 148 -14.99 5.53 1.59
N ASP A 149 -14.60 4.87 2.69
CA ASP A 149 -13.72 3.70 2.62
C ASP A 149 -14.44 2.50 1.98
N GLN A 150 -13.88 2.01 0.88
CA GLN A 150 -14.34 0.80 0.20
C GLN A 150 -14.30 -0.44 1.12
N SER A 151 -13.34 -0.54 2.04
CA SER A 151 -13.27 -1.63 3.01
C SER A 151 -14.43 -1.60 4.01
N ARG A 152 -15.12 -0.45 4.10
CA ARG A 152 -16.28 -0.19 4.93
C ARG A 152 -17.58 -0.08 4.10
N ILE A 153 -17.58 -0.56 2.85
CA ILE A 153 -18.74 -0.47 1.95
C ILE A 153 -20.02 -1.07 2.56
N GLY A 154 -19.95 -2.14 3.36
CA GLY A 154 -21.11 -2.69 4.07
C GLY A 154 -21.73 -1.66 5.04
N PRO A 155 -20.99 -1.24 6.09
CA PRO A 155 -21.41 -0.15 6.97
C PRO A 155 -21.91 1.11 6.23
N VAL A 156 -21.16 1.59 5.23
CA VAL A 156 -21.53 2.74 4.39
C VAL A 156 -22.90 2.56 3.74
N LEU A 157 -23.13 1.44 3.06
CA LEU A 157 -24.39 1.18 2.34
C LEU A 157 -25.57 0.93 3.29
N THR A 158 -25.30 0.60 4.55
CA THR A 158 -26.31 0.35 5.58
C THR A 158 -26.54 1.53 6.53
N GLY A 159 -25.91 2.68 6.27
CA GLY A 159 -26.22 3.92 6.98
C GLY A 159 -25.37 4.21 8.22
N ASP A 160 -24.21 3.56 8.39
CA ASP A 160 -23.33 3.84 9.53
C ASP A 160 -22.85 5.30 9.51
N ARG A 161 -23.13 6.04 10.59
CA ARG A 161 -22.80 7.47 10.70
C ARG A 161 -21.33 7.75 10.93
N SER A 162 -20.58 6.80 11.47
CA SER A 162 -19.13 6.94 11.59
C SER A 162 -18.44 6.86 10.22
N ASP A 163 -18.97 6.06 9.31
CA ASP A 163 -18.43 5.91 7.95
C ASP A 163 -19.03 6.93 6.95
N LEU A 164 -20.30 7.34 7.10
CA LEU A 164 -20.95 8.32 6.19
C LEU A 164 -20.73 9.79 6.57
N GLY A 165 -20.38 10.06 7.83
CA GLY A 165 -20.41 11.39 8.43
C GLY A 165 -21.79 12.04 8.37
N ASP A 166 -21.80 13.35 8.14
CA ASP A 166 -23.02 14.17 8.02
C ASP A 166 -23.70 14.07 6.64
N GLY A 167 -23.11 13.32 5.70
CA GLY A 167 -23.63 13.20 4.34
C GLY A 167 -24.88 12.30 4.23
N PRO A 168 -25.59 12.35 3.08
CA PRO A 168 -26.73 11.48 2.82
C PRO A 168 -26.32 10.02 2.59
N GLY A 169 -27.28 9.11 2.53
CA GLY A 169 -27.03 7.75 2.09
C GLY A 169 -26.42 7.68 0.68
N VAL A 170 -25.74 6.58 0.37
CA VAL A 170 -25.32 6.28 -1.00
C VAL A 170 -26.50 5.64 -1.74
N HIS A 171 -26.81 6.17 -2.93
CA HIS A 171 -27.92 5.73 -3.79
C HIS A 171 -27.47 5.32 -5.20
N ALA A 172 -26.19 5.48 -5.52
CA ALA A 172 -25.61 5.02 -6.77
C ALA A 172 -24.19 4.51 -6.54
N LEU A 173 -23.84 3.39 -7.19
CA LEU A 173 -22.50 2.83 -7.24
C LEU A 173 -22.08 2.65 -8.69
N PHE A 174 -20.86 3.08 -9.01
CA PHE A 174 -20.17 2.68 -10.22
C PHE A 174 -18.94 1.85 -9.83
N ILE A 175 -18.92 0.58 -10.23
CA ILE A 175 -17.95 -0.40 -9.76
C ILE A 175 -17.07 -0.84 -10.94
N GLN A 176 -15.76 -0.63 -10.79
CA GLN A 176 -14.71 -1.10 -11.71
C GLN A 176 -13.62 -1.83 -10.91
N ASN A 177 -13.01 -2.86 -11.50
CA ASN A 177 -11.82 -3.54 -10.98
C ASN A 177 -11.96 -4.15 -9.57
N THR A 178 -13.18 -4.47 -9.12
CA THR A 178 -13.41 -5.07 -7.79
C THR A 178 -14.71 -5.87 -7.72
N ASN A 179 -14.75 -6.87 -6.84
CA ASN A 179 -15.91 -7.75 -6.59
C ASN A 179 -16.32 -7.68 -5.10
N PRO A 180 -16.87 -6.54 -4.61
CA PRO A 180 -17.19 -6.32 -3.19
C PRO A 180 -18.11 -7.36 -2.59
N MET A 181 -19.00 -7.99 -3.37
CA MET A 181 -19.88 -9.06 -2.90
C MET A 181 -19.15 -10.30 -2.39
N CYS A 182 -17.85 -10.42 -2.67
CA CYS A 182 -17.00 -11.53 -2.26
C CYS A 182 -15.76 -11.09 -1.44
N VAL A 183 -15.15 -9.95 -1.78
CA VAL A 183 -13.84 -9.56 -1.21
C VAL A 183 -13.91 -8.52 -0.09
N ALA A 184 -15.04 -7.81 0.08
CA ALA A 184 -15.14 -6.78 1.09
C ALA A 184 -15.34 -7.38 2.50
N PRO A 185 -14.81 -6.74 3.56
CA PRO A 185 -15.12 -7.08 4.93
C PRO A 185 -16.62 -6.97 5.25
N ASP A 186 -17.07 -7.72 6.25
CA ASP A 186 -18.46 -7.72 6.72
C ASP A 186 -19.48 -8.00 5.59
N LEU A 187 -19.30 -9.12 4.90
CA LEU A 187 -20.15 -9.52 3.77
C LEU A 187 -21.65 -9.51 4.10
N GLY A 188 -22.02 -9.76 5.37
CA GLY A 188 -23.41 -9.68 5.80
C GLY A 188 -23.98 -8.27 5.66
N LEU A 189 -23.24 -7.22 6.03
CA LEU A 189 -23.63 -5.84 5.77
C LEU A 189 -23.56 -5.48 4.28
N VAL A 190 -22.52 -5.94 3.57
CA VAL A 190 -22.37 -5.70 2.12
C VAL A 190 -23.60 -6.22 1.38
N HIS A 191 -24.00 -7.48 1.60
CA HIS A 191 -25.15 -8.08 0.94
C HIS A 191 -26.45 -7.35 1.28
N ARG A 192 -26.63 -6.91 2.54
CA ARG A 192 -27.79 -6.08 2.92
C ARG A 192 -27.80 -4.73 2.21
N GLY A 193 -26.64 -4.08 2.08
CA GLY A 193 -26.49 -2.82 1.38
C GLY A 193 -26.84 -2.93 -0.11
N PHE A 194 -26.33 -3.98 -0.77
CA PHE A 194 -26.59 -4.24 -2.20
C PHE A 194 -28.05 -4.64 -2.48
N ALA A 195 -28.76 -5.24 -1.52
CA ALA A 195 -30.16 -5.65 -1.68
C ALA A 195 -31.19 -4.50 -1.53
N ARG A 196 -30.73 -3.25 -1.34
CA ARG A 196 -31.59 -2.09 -1.21
C ARG A 196 -32.25 -1.74 -2.55
N GLU A 197 -33.57 -1.55 -2.56
CA GLU A 197 -34.33 -1.17 -3.77
C GLU A 197 -34.02 0.26 -4.25
N ASP A 198 -33.46 1.11 -3.39
CA ASP A 198 -33.14 2.52 -3.67
C ASP A 198 -31.66 2.75 -4.03
N LEU A 199 -30.92 1.68 -4.34
CA LEU A 199 -29.51 1.70 -4.72
C LEU A 199 -29.36 1.31 -6.19
N PHE A 200 -28.95 2.26 -7.02
CA PHE A 200 -28.60 1.99 -8.42
C PHE A 200 -27.16 1.46 -8.53
N ILE A 201 -26.96 0.37 -9.26
CA ILE A 201 -25.67 -0.31 -9.36
C ILE A 201 -25.27 -0.48 -10.83
N ALA A 202 -24.21 0.23 -11.22
CA ALA A 202 -23.53 0.02 -12.50
C ALA A 202 -22.20 -0.69 -12.26
N VAL A 203 -21.95 -1.78 -13.00
CA VAL A 203 -20.72 -2.56 -12.89
C VAL A 203 -20.07 -2.64 -14.27
N GLN A 204 -18.79 -2.30 -14.38
CA GLN A 204 -17.99 -2.60 -15.57
C GLN A 204 -17.03 -3.75 -15.26
N GLU A 205 -17.18 -4.85 -16.00
CA GLU A 205 -16.60 -6.13 -15.61
C GLU A 205 -16.37 -7.06 -16.82
N GLN A 206 -15.40 -7.96 -16.67
CA GLN A 206 -14.99 -8.96 -17.67
C GLN A 206 -15.80 -10.26 -17.56
N PHE A 207 -16.26 -10.59 -16.35
CA PHE A 207 -16.95 -11.84 -16.03
C PHE A 207 -18.25 -11.62 -15.25
N MET A 208 -19.15 -12.61 -15.23
CA MET A 208 -20.33 -12.55 -14.37
C MET A 208 -19.99 -12.86 -12.90
N THR A 209 -19.27 -11.94 -12.25
CA THR A 209 -18.89 -12.00 -10.83
C THR A 209 -20.11 -11.86 -9.90
N ASP A 210 -19.95 -12.15 -8.61
CA ASP A 210 -21.06 -12.00 -7.66
C ASP A 210 -21.55 -10.56 -7.53
N THR A 211 -20.65 -9.57 -7.66
CA THR A 211 -21.02 -8.17 -7.80
C THR A 211 -21.72 -7.88 -9.13
N ALA A 212 -21.23 -8.41 -10.26
CA ALA A 212 -21.86 -8.18 -11.56
C ALA A 212 -23.31 -8.69 -11.63
N LYS A 213 -23.62 -9.79 -10.92
CA LYS A 213 -24.99 -10.32 -10.80
C LYS A 213 -25.95 -9.37 -10.07
N GLN A 214 -25.44 -8.41 -9.30
CA GLN A 214 -26.26 -7.40 -8.62
C GLN A 214 -26.45 -6.13 -9.45
N ALA A 215 -25.85 -6.03 -10.63
CA ALA A 215 -25.87 -4.80 -11.42
C ALA A 215 -27.25 -4.56 -12.06
N ASP A 216 -27.75 -3.32 -11.96
CA ASP A 216 -28.83 -2.83 -12.82
C ASP A 216 -28.32 -2.62 -14.25
N VAL A 217 -27.06 -2.18 -14.37
CA VAL A 217 -26.36 -1.99 -15.65
C VAL A 217 -25.01 -2.68 -15.61
N LEU A 218 -24.82 -3.66 -16.49
CA LEU A 218 -23.54 -4.33 -16.69
C LEU A 218 -22.88 -3.84 -17.99
N LEU A 219 -21.66 -3.32 -17.88
CA LEU A 219 -20.85 -2.85 -19.00
C LEU A 219 -19.69 -3.82 -19.25
N PRO A 220 -19.52 -4.36 -20.46
CA PRO A 220 -18.43 -5.29 -20.76
C PRO A 220 -17.09 -4.57 -20.79
N ALA A 221 -16.13 -5.04 -20.00
CA ALA A 221 -14.77 -4.50 -19.91
C ALA A 221 -13.78 -5.23 -20.81
N THR A 222 -12.80 -4.52 -21.35
CA THR A 222 -11.66 -5.14 -22.05
C THR A 222 -10.77 -5.94 -21.09
N MET A 223 -10.10 -6.97 -21.61
CA MET A 223 -8.97 -7.65 -20.98
C MET A 223 -7.67 -6.87 -21.18
N PHE A 224 -6.67 -7.15 -20.35
CA PHE A 224 -5.39 -6.41 -20.31
C PHE A 224 -4.57 -6.45 -21.63
N VAL A 225 -4.90 -7.38 -22.54
CA VAL A 225 -4.28 -7.51 -23.88
C VAL A 225 -5.06 -6.79 -24.98
N GLU A 226 -6.21 -6.19 -24.66
CA GLU A 226 -7.14 -5.56 -25.60
C GLU A 226 -7.11 -4.02 -25.55
N HIS A 227 -6.23 -3.44 -24.72
CA HIS A 227 -6.00 -1.99 -24.63
C HIS A 227 -4.52 -1.71 -24.32
N ASP A 228 -4.08 -0.49 -24.60
CA ASP A 228 -2.75 -0.02 -24.21
C ASP A 228 -2.76 0.42 -22.73
N ASP A 229 -1.70 0.12 -22.00
CA ASP A 229 -1.55 0.45 -20.57
C ASP A 229 -0.07 0.47 -20.14
N ILE A 230 0.20 0.98 -18.94
CA ILE A 230 1.51 0.98 -18.28
C ILE A 230 1.47 0.14 -17.00
N TYR A 231 2.40 -0.81 -16.89
CA TYR A 231 2.50 -1.72 -15.76
C TYR A 231 3.76 -1.46 -14.97
N HIS A 232 3.59 -1.13 -13.70
CA HIS A 232 4.66 -1.18 -12.72
C HIS A 232 4.49 -2.40 -11.81
N ALA A 233 5.57 -2.82 -11.16
CA ALA A 233 5.57 -4.02 -10.34
C ALA A 233 5.66 -3.70 -8.85
N SER A 234 5.14 -4.64 -8.05
CA SER A 234 5.17 -4.51 -6.59
C SER A 234 6.52 -4.87 -5.96
N ALA A 235 7.33 -5.71 -6.63
CA ALA A 235 8.53 -6.32 -6.04
C ALA A 235 9.83 -6.12 -6.84
N HIS A 236 9.80 -5.38 -7.94
CA HIS A 236 10.98 -4.99 -8.71
C HIS A 236 10.83 -3.57 -9.22
N SER A 237 11.92 -2.89 -9.57
CA SER A 237 11.93 -1.48 -9.99
C SER A 237 11.66 -1.25 -11.48
N ARG A 238 11.45 -2.32 -12.27
CA ARG A 238 11.11 -2.21 -13.70
C ARG A 238 9.62 -1.91 -13.93
N PHE A 239 9.31 -0.99 -14.84
CA PHE A 239 7.98 -0.81 -15.43
C PHE A 239 8.01 -1.10 -16.93
N GLN A 240 6.83 -1.37 -17.52
CA GLN A 240 6.70 -1.77 -18.91
C GLN A 240 5.42 -1.21 -19.54
N ILE A 241 5.44 -1.06 -20.86
CA ILE A 241 4.27 -0.68 -21.64
C ILE A 241 3.59 -1.97 -22.12
N GLY A 242 2.36 -2.20 -21.69
CA GLY A 242 1.53 -3.27 -22.23
C GLY A 242 0.74 -2.71 -23.41
N ARG A 243 1.07 -3.15 -24.62
CA ARG A 243 0.32 -2.72 -25.79
C ARG A 243 -0.95 -3.53 -25.97
N ARG A 244 -1.92 -2.92 -26.64
CA ARG A 244 -3.01 -3.66 -27.25
C ARG A 244 -2.45 -4.68 -28.26
N ILE A 245 -2.78 -5.95 -28.04
CA ILE A 245 -2.41 -7.08 -28.91
C ILE A 245 -3.62 -7.54 -29.74
N PHE A 246 -4.80 -7.52 -29.15
CA PHE A 246 -6.06 -7.88 -29.81
C PHE A 246 -6.99 -6.68 -29.87
N GLU A 247 -7.85 -6.62 -30.88
CA GLU A 247 -8.98 -5.68 -30.85
C GLU A 247 -9.93 -6.05 -29.70
N PRO A 248 -10.58 -5.06 -29.03
CA PRO A 248 -11.59 -5.33 -28.02
C PRO A 248 -12.63 -6.33 -28.51
N PHE A 249 -12.88 -7.36 -27.72
CA PHE A 249 -13.89 -8.35 -28.05
C PHE A 249 -15.30 -7.73 -28.03
N ALA A 250 -16.08 -7.94 -29.11
CA ALA A 250 -17.45 -7.47 -29.23
C ALA A 250 -17.64 -5.97 -28.90
N GLU A 251 -18.43 -5.64 -27.88
CA GLU A 251 -18.68 -4.26 -27.42
C GLU A 251 -17.87 -3.88 -26.18
N CYS A 252 -16.85 -4.66 -25.82
CA CYS A 252 -15.99 -4.37 -24.68
C CYS A 252 -15.30 -3.00 -24.82
N ARG A 253 -15.23 -2.27 -23.71
CA ARG A 253 -14.55 -0.96 -23.63
C ARG A 253 -13.55 -0.93 -22.49
N SER A 254 -12.47 -0.18 -22.66
CA SER A 254 -11.50 0.07 -21.58
C SER A 254 -12.13 0.89 -20.45
N ASN A 255 -11.55 0.82 -19.26
CA ASN A 255 -11.95 1.68 -18.14
C ASN A 255 -11.87 3.15 -18.53
N HIS A 256 -10.78 3.53 -19.22
CA HIS A 256 -10.55 4.89 -19.70
C HIS A 256 -11.66 5.36 -20.65
N HIS A 257 -12.01 4.53 -21.65
CA HIS A 257 -13.08 4.85 -22.59
C HIS A 257 -14.43 5.09 -21.90
N VAL A 258 -14.79 4.23 -20.92
CA VAL A 258 -16.05 4.38 -20.19
C VAL A 258 -16.05 5.64 -19.32
N VAL A 259 -14.97 5.91 -18.59
CA VAL A 259 -14.82 7.11 -17.76
C VAL A 259 -14.93 8.39 -18.62
N CYS A 260 -14.23 8.45 -19.76
CA CYS A 260 -14.34 9.58 -20.68
C CYS A 260 -15.76 9.75 -21.24
N GLY A 261 -16.42 8.64 -21.57
CA GLY A 261 -17.81 8.65 -22.06
C GLY A 261 -18.80 9.16 -21.01
N LEU A 262 -18.60 8.81 -19.74
CA LEU A 262 -19.40 9.30 -18.61
C LEU A 262 -19.12 10.78 -18.35
N ALA A 263 -17.84 11.18 -18.30
CA ALA A 263 -17.43 12.57 -18.10
C ALA A 263 -18.12 13.52 -19.09
N LYS A 264 -18.11 13.18 -20.39
CA LYS A 264 -18.76 13.96 -21.44
C LYS A 264 -20.28 14.10 -21.25
N ARG A 265 -20.95 13.06 -20.73
CA ARG A 265 -22.40 13.07 -20.49
C ARG A 265 -22.79 13.82 -19.21
N LEU A 266 -21.91 13.82 -18.22
CA LEU A 266 -22.08 14.51 -16.95
C LEU A 266 -21.59 15.98 -17.00
N GLY A 267 -20.98 16.40 -18.10
CA GLY A 267 -20.45 17.75 -18.28
C GLY A 267 -19.14 18.02 -17.53
N ALA A 268 -18.39 16.97 -17.16
CA ALA A 268 -17.07 17.12 -16.57
C ALA A 268 -16.05 17.54 -17.63
N VAL A 269 -15.15 18.46 -17.26
CA VAL A 269 -14.15 19.05 -18.17
C VAL A 269 -12.77 18.87 -17.57
N HIS A 270 -11.92 18.13 -18.26
CA HIS A 270 -10.51 17.94 -17.94
C HIS A 270 -9.80 17.44 -19.22
N PRO A 271 -8.57 17.91 -19.53
CA PRO A 271 -7.86 17.51 -20.75
C PRO A 271 -7.69 15.99 -20.88
N GLY A 272 -7.50 15.28 -19.76
CA GLY A 272 -7.38 13.82 -19.75
C GLY A 272 -8.58 13.07 -20.33
N PHE A 273 -9.78 13.68 -20.41
CA PHE A 273 -10.95 13.04 -21.02
C PHE A 273 -10.96 13.03 -22.55
N ASP A 274 -10.01 13.73 -23.18
CA ASP A 274 -9.84 13.79 -24.63
C ASP A 274 -8.52 13.15 -25.09
N MET A 275 -7.70 12.67 -24.15
CA MET A 275 -6.47 11.93 -24.44
C MET A 275 -6.77 10.45 -24.61
N SER A 276 -6.06 9.78 -25.52
CA SER A 276 -5.97 8.32 -25.61
C SER A 276 -5.13 7.73 -24.47
N GLU A 277 -5.21 6.42 -24.27
CA GLU A 277 -4.38 5.71 -23.29
C GLU A 277 -2.88 5.95 -23.52
N LEU A 278 -2.43 5.96 -24.78
CA LEU A 278 -1.03 6.21 -25.13
C LEU A 278 -0.60 7.66 -24.87
N GLU A 279 -1.47 8.64 -25.14
CA GLU A 279 -1.19 10.05 -24.82
C GLU A 279 -1.09 10.26 -23.30
N LEU A 280 -1.93 9.59 -22.50
CA LEU A 280 -1.83 9.62 -21.04
C LEU A 280 -0.53 8.99 -20.54
N ILE A 281 -0.09 7.89 -21.15
CA ILE A 281 1.19 7.26 -20.82
C ILE A 281 2.36 8.18 -21.19
N GLU A 282 2.33 8.85 -22.34
CA GLU A 282 3.36 9.81 -22.74
C GLU A 282 3.44 11.00 -21.77
N ASP A 283 2.29 11.55 -21.35
CA ASP A 283 2.22 12.62 -20.35
C ASP A 283 2.76 12.16 -18.99
N LEU A 284 2.33 10.97 -18.51
CA LEU A 284 2.82 10.37 -17.26
C LEU A 284 4.34 10.21 -17.27
N LEU A 285 4.91 9.66 -18.34
CA LEU A 285 6.36 9.47 -18.48
C LEU A 285 7.09 10.81 -18.46
N ALA A 286 6.60 11.80 -19.23
CA ALA A 286 7.22 13.11 -19.32
C ALA A 286 7.21 13.87 -17.99
N ARG A 287 6.06 13.92 -17.29
CA ARG A 287 5.93 14.59 -15.99
C ARG A 287 6.78 13.93 -14.90
N SER A 288 6.91 12.61 -14.97
CA SER A 288 7.70 11.83 -14.02
C SER A 288 9.20 11.82 -14.32
N GLY A 289 9.64 12.49 -15.40
CA GLY A 289 11.05 12.56 -15.79
C GLY A 289 11.61 11.24 -16.36
N HIS A 290 10.75 10.35 -16.84
CA HIS A 290 11.15 9.08 -17.45
C HIS A 290 11.40 9.19 -18.95
N PRO A 291 12.12 8.22 -19.56
CA PRO A 291 12.26 8.17 -21.02
C PRO A 291 10.92 8.11 -21.74
N ASP A 292 10.90 8.61 -22.97
CA ASP A 292 9.69 8.59 -23.81
C ASP A 292 9.16 7.18 -24.10
N LEU A 293 7.89 7.12 -24.49
CA LEU A 293 7.18 5.87 -24.79
C LEU A 293 7.95 5.00 -25.81
N ALA A 294 8.52 5.61 -26.85
CA ALA A 294 9.26 4.89 -27.88
C ALA A 294 10.53 4.23 -27.34
N THR A 295 11.23 4.89 -26.43
CA THR A 295 12.44 4.40 -25.76
C THR A 295 12.13 3.26 -24.81
N VAL A 296 11.15 3.46 -23.90
CA VAL A 296 10.73 2.39 -22.97
C VAL A 296 10.30 1.14 -23.75
N ARG A 297 9.60 1.31 -24.87
CA ARG A 297 9.18 0.18 -25.73
C ARG A 297 10.34 -0.52 -26.41
N ARG A 298 11.27 0.24 -27.00
CA ARG A 298 12.45 -0.32 -27.67
C ARG A 298 13.30 -1.16 -26.72
N GLU A 299 13.36 -0.75 -25.45
CA GLU A 299 14.15 -1.40 -24.40
C GLU A 299 13.40 -2.51 -23.64
N GLY A 300 12.11 -2.74 -23.95
CA GLY A 300 11.28 -3.74 -23.28
C GLY A 300 10.99 -3.40 -21.82
N GLY A 301 10.79 -2.11 -21.53
CA GLY A 301 10.59 -1.56 -20.19
C GLY A 301 11.80 -0.78 -19.68
N TYR A 302 11.63 -0.12 -18.55
CA TYR A 302 12.64 0.74 -17.93
C TYR A 302 12.81 0.41 -16.45
N ASP A 303 14.06 0.36 -15.98
CA ASP A 303 14.39 0.10 -14.57
C ASP A 303 14.51 1.41 -13.81
N ALA A 304 13.45 1.81 -13.09
CA ALA A 304 13.38 3.02 -12.28
C ALA A 304 14.11 2.87 -10.93
N ARG A 305 15.20 2.10 -10.90
CA ARG A 305 15.95 1.88 -9.67
C ARG A 305 16.66 3.18 -9.27
N PRO A 306 16.50 3.65 -8.02
CA PRO A 306 17.30 4.74 -7.50
C PRO A 306 18.79 4.36 -7.45
N ASP A 307 19.64 5.35 -7.27
CA ASP A 307 21.05 5.09 -6.98
C ASP A 307 21.22 4.27 -5.68
N ALA A 308 22.37 3.60 -5.56
CA ALA A 308 22.63 2.69 -4.45
C ALA A 308 22.56 3.39 -3.10
N ASP A 309 22.96 4.65 -3.00
CA ASP A 309 22.99 5.38 -1.74
C ASP A 309 21.58 5.78 -1.30
N THR A 310 20.70 6.12 -2.23
CA THR A 310 19.26 6.30 -1.97
C THR A 310 18.59 4.99 -1.58
N LEU A 311 18.84 3.90 -2.30
CA LEU A 311 18.25 2.58 -1.99
C LEU A 311 18.62 2.09 -0.58
N HIS A 312 19.89 2.28 -0.21
CA HIS A 312 20.45 1.89 1.09
C HIS A 312 20.36 2.99 2.16
N GLN A 313 19.62 4.07 1.90
CA GLN A 313 19.42 5.18 2.85
C GLN A 313 20.73 5.78 3.40
N ARG A 314 21.83 5.69 2.64
CA ARG A 314 23.14 6.26 3.00
C ARG A 314 23.13 7.78 2.95
N ASN A 315 22.27 8.33 2.10
CA ASN A 315 21.96 9.77 2.04
C ASN A 315 20.87 10.19 3.05
N GLY A 316 20.51 9.29 3.97
CA GLY A 316 19.44 9.42 4.93
C GLY A 316 18.06 9.07 4.37
N TYR A 317 17.06 9.13 5.26
CA TYR A 317 15.70 8.66 5.02
C TYR A 317 14.86 9.65 4.19
N PRO A 318 13.75 9.23 3.55
CA PRO A 318 12.88 10.09 2.75
C PRO A 318 11.99 11.00 3.63
N THR A 319 12.63 11.79 4.48
CA THR A 319 12.02 12.79 5.35
C THR A 319 12.75 14.13 5.17
N ALA A 320 12.08 15.24 5.51
CA ALA A 320 12.62 16.59 5.29
C ALA A 320 14.00 16.82 5.95
N ASP A 321 14.24 16.21 7.11
CA ASP A 321 15.51 16.29 7.85
C ASP A 321 16.40 15.03 7.66
N ARG A 322 16.03 14.14 6.73
CA ARG A 322 16.76 12.90 6.41
C ARG A 322 16.87 11.89 7.56
N LYS A 323 16.02 12.02 8.59
CA LYS A 323 15.97 11.13 9.75
C LYS A 323 14.79 10.17 9.72
N PHE A 324 15.01 8.93 10.12
CA PHE A 324 13.94 7.96 10.36
C PHE A 324 13.09 8.41 11.56
N ARG A 325 11.78 8.17 11.49
CA ARG A 325 10.81 8.52 12.52
C ARG A 325 10.51 7.32 13.41
N PHE A 326 11.12 7.24 14.58
CA PHE A 326 10.65 6.36 15.65
C PHE A 326 9.40 6.91 16.34
N ARG A 327 9.19 8.23 16.28
CA ARG A 327 7.97 8.87 16.75
C ARG A 327 7.22 9.51 15.57
N PRO A 328 6.61 8.68 14.69
CA PRO A 328 5.83 9.18 13.58
C PRO A 328 4.65 10.01 14.09
N ASP A 329 4.42 11.18 13.47
CA ASP A 329 3.21 11.97 13.70
C ASP A 329 2.08 11.41 12.83
N TRP A 330 1.50 10.31 13.29
CA TRP A 330 0.40 9.65 12.60
C TRP A 330 -0.80 10.57 12.36
N LYS A 331 -1.03 11.56 13.23
CA LYS A 331 -2.13 12.52 13.10
C LYS A 331 -1.92 13.46 11.91
N SER A 332 -0.66 13.84 11.64
CA SER A 332 -0.33 14.65 10.46
C SER A 332 -0.58 13.97 9.12
N LEU A 333 -0.66 12.64 9.08
CA LEU A 333 -0.98 11.87 7.87
C LEU A 333 -2.48 11.87 7.54
N GLY A 334 -3.28 12.54 8.37
CA GLY A 334 -4.72 12.64 8.21
C GLY A 334 -5.47 11.48 8.87
N ASP A 335 -6.71 11.79 9.22
CA ASP A 335 -7.66 10.81 9.72
C ASP A 335 -8.30 10.13 8.52
N ALA A 336 -7.87 8.91 8.18
CA ALA A 336 -8.64 8.10 7.24
C ALA A 336 -10.00 7.68 7.84
N ASP A 337 -10.15 7.67 9.18
CA ASP A 337 -11.39 7.34 9.91
C ASP A 337 -11.42 7.88 11.36
N GLY A 338 -10.76 9.01 11.62
CA GLY A 338 -10.86 9.70 12.91
C GLY A 338 -10.21 9.03 14.12
N ARG A 339 -9.52 7.87 14.02
CA ARG A 339 -8.67 7.30 15.08
C ARG A 339 -7.57 6.38 14.54
N MET A 340 -6.32 6.85 14.53
CA MET A 340 -5.20 5.95 14.83
C MET A 340 -5.30 5.55 16.32
N PRO A 341 -5.08 4.28 16.70
CA PRO A 341 -5.10 3.90 18.12
C PRO A 341 -4.07 4.75 18.87
N GLU A 342 -4.52 5.35 19.98
CA GLU A 342 -3.65 6.04 20.93
C GLU A 342 -2.48 5.15 21.40
#